data_AF-A0A3B4WE17-F1
#
_entry.id   AF-A0A3B4WE17-F1
#
_cell.length_a   1.000
_cell.length_b   1.000
_cell.length_c   1.000
_cell.angle_alpha   90.00
_cell.angle_beta   90.00
_cell.angle_gamma   90.00
#
_symmetry.space_group_name_H-M   'P 1'
#
loop_
_entity.id
_entity.type
_entity.pdbx_description
1 polymer ?
#
loop_
_entity_poly.entity_id
_entity_poly.type
_entity_poly.pdbx_seq_one_letter_code
_entity_poly.pdbx_strand_id
1 'polypeptide(L)'
;MNREKRWDWDKHSQFILDMIQNGDESEIEGFGGTSSDEDDPVEDPDYTPLNQESKGEVSQPREVPQPSTSTKKHLTGQENKFSWRKKPFEAPDCTFKGESVTPPDELPTPLQYFRRFITEEMIESLMEQTNLYSVQTTDTLKNVNTTVKELEILIGMYLRMGLCQLPGNRTYWENNTRCAMVADNMSRNRFQTLLASLHFADNTDSSNRQEGDKCWKIRPWLDMFRKQCLEITPEEYNSIDEQMVSFRGTRSPIRQYVKSKPHPWGFKIWARCTSTGILCDFQVYEGGTGKRTTFGMGGDVVLKLCETLPPGQNYKVFADNLFSSAPLVLELLQRQIFYTGTLRSNRLSGCQLEDDKSLAKRGRGSFDARVEKEGSMAIVKWHDNRSVTLISSHTAVEPQDKAHRWSKQEKAFLDVNRPHIVKEYNTFMGGVDLIDGCIARYKYNMRSRRWYIYLFWHSIMLALVNAWLTYRRDCKLLGQRGRPSLDSKTPSPPAPPKRVRVGVPDDVRLDQVAHWPVKCAKRGRCKICKTNATTTVCEKCDVLCPVECSVRTCTK
;
A
#
# COMPACT_ATOMS: atom_id res chain seq x y z
N MET A 1 -14.32 31.75 7.22
CA MET A 1 -12.87 31.53 7.06
C MET A 1 -12.58 30.07 7.35
N ASN A 2 -12.39 29.28 6.30
CA ASN A 2 -12.35 27.81 6.30
C ASN A 2 -11.17 27.26 7.11
N ARG A 3 -11.46 26.35 8.06
CA ARG A 3 -10.51 25.35 8.54
C ARG A 3 -11.07 23.99 8.16
N GLU A 4 -10.60 23.50 7.01
CA GLU A 4 -10.78 22.12 6.57
C GLU A 4 -10.34 21.14 7.66
N LYS A 5 -11.14 20.10 7.90
CA LYS A 5 -10.78 18.97 8.75
C LYS A 5 -9.63 18.22 8.08
N ARG A 6 -8.39 18.62 8.37
CA ARG A 6 -7.18 17.93 7.95
C ARG A 6 -7.12 16.56 8.62
N TRP A 7 -6.96 15.50 7.83
CA TRP A 7 -6.55 14.17 8.29
C TRP A 7 -5.23 14.32 9.05
N ASP A 8 -5.25 14.02 10.35
CA ASP A 8 -4.10 14.18 11.24
C ASP A 8 -3.17 12.96 11.07
N TRP A 9 -2.29 13.07 10.07
CA TRP A 9 -1.27 12.07 9.75
C TRP A 9 -0.34 11.79 10.91
N ASP A 10 -0.09 12.76 11.79
CA ASP A 10 0.86 12.60 12.89
C ASP A 10 0.31 11.63 13.95
N LYS A 11 -0.98 11.73 14.29
CA LYS A 11 -1.65 10.80 15.22
C LYS A 11 -1.77 9.37 14.67
N HIS A 12 -2.16 9.22 13.41
CA HIS A 12 -2.20 7.91 12.76
C HIS A 12 -0.81 7.30 12.59
N SER A 13 0.21 8.14 12.36
CA SER A 13 1.56 7.66 12.20
C SER A 13 2.13 7.09 13.48
N GLN A 14 1.87 7.74 14.64
CA GLN A 14 2.33 7.29 15.96
C GLN A 14 1.65 5.99 16.40
N PHE A 15 0.34 5.85 16.20
CA PHE A 15 -0.38 4.60 16.52
C PHE A 15 0.15 3.41 15.69
N ILE A 16 0.35 3.60 14.38
CA ILE A 16 0.95 2.56 13.54
C ILE A 16 2.43 2.33 13.93
N LEU A 17 3.16 3.36 14.39
CA LEU A 17 4.53 3.20 14.90
C LEU A 17 4.53 2.37 16.19
N ASP A 18 3.61 2.58 17.11
CA ASP A 18 3.49 1.83 18.36
C ASP A 18 3.04 0.38 18.09
N MET A 19 2.14 0.16 17.13
CA MET A 19 1.77 -1.17 16.64
C MET A 19 2.95 -1.89 15.94
N ILE A 20 3.80 -1.14 15.24
CA ILE A 20 5.01 -1.68 14.58
C ILE A 20 6.14 -1.96 15.60
N GLN A 21 6.28 -1.13 16.64
CA GLN A 21 7.39 -1.19 17.60
C GLN A 21 7.10 -2.08 18.81
N ASN A 22 5.88 -2.06 19.35
CA ASN A 22 5.57 -2.65 20.65
C ASN A 22 4.75 -3.95 20.56
N GLY A 23 4.15 -4.25 19.40
CA GLY A 23 3.37 -5.48 19.19
C GLY A 23 2.12 -5.59 20.07
N ASP A 24 1.65 -4.46 20.61
CA ASP A 24 0.48 -4.37 21.48
C ASP A 24 -0.76 -4.02 20.65
N GLU A 25 -1.79 -4.87 20.73
CA GLU A 25 -3.02 -4.81 19.93
C GLU A 25 -4.19 -4.17 20.73
N SER A 26 -3.93 -3.67 21.95
CA SER A 26 -4.96 -3.36 22.95
C SER A 26 -5.76 -2.06 22.75
N GLU A 27 -5.42 -1.20 21.77
CA GLU A 27 -6.06 0.12 21.61
C GLU A 27 -6.64 0.39 20.21
N ILE A 28 -7.28 -0.60 19.59
CA ILE A 28 -7.92 -0.47 18.27
C ILE A 28 -9.25 0.33 18.33
N GLU A 29 -9.65 0.81 19.50
CA GLU A 29 -10.94 1.46 19.68
C GLU A 29 -10.91 2.95 19.31
N GLY A 30 -11.10 3.32 18.04
CA GLY A 30 -11.38 4.74 17.76
C GLY A 30 -11.44 5.24 16.32
N PHE A 31 -11.05 4.45 15.32
CA PHE A 31 -10.69 5.01 14.01
C PHE A 31 -11.62 4.66 12.84
N GLY A 32 -12.88 4.27 13.13
CA GLY A 32 -13.92 4.20 12.10
C GLY A 32 -14.24 5.57 11.54
N GLY A 33 -13.65 5.93 10.39
CA GLY A 33 -13.92 7.17 9.68
C GLY A 33 -15.39 7.29 9.31
N THR A 34 -16.08 8.29 9.87
CA THR A 34 -17.43 8.66 9.44
C THR A 34 -17.34 9.28 8.05
N SER A 35 -17.70 8.52 7.01
CA SER A 35 -17.98 9.02 5.67
C SER A 35 -19.05 10.13 5.75
N SER A 36 -18.67 11.35 5.38
CA SER A 36 -19.60 12.47 5.18
C SER A 36 -20.10 12.43 3.74
N ASP A 37 -21.37 12.05 3.57
CA ASP A 37 -22.13 12.37 2.37
C ASP A 37 -22.60 13.83 2.44
N GLU A 38 -22.73 14.43 1.25
CA GLU A 38 -23.21 15.78 0.91
C GLU A 38 -22.16 16.91 0.91
N ASP A 39 -21.72 17.26 -0.30
CA ASP A 39 -21.36 18.63 -0.70
C ASP A 39 -21.46 18.68 -2.24
N ASP A 40 -22.39 19.52 -2.72
CA ASP A 40 -22.75 19.81 -4.12
C ASP A 40 -21.56 20.32 -4.96
N PRO A 41 -21.61 20.20 -6.30
CA PRO A 41 -20.50 20.56 -7.18
C PRO A 41 -20.26 22.07 -7.24
N VAL A 42 -19.00 22.48 -7.06
CA VAL A 42 -18.50 23.78 -7.50
C VAL A 42 -18.21 23.65 -9.00
N GLU A 43 -18.95 24.38 -9.83
CA GLU A 43 -18.69 24.50 -11.27
C GLU A 43 -17.33 25.18 -11.51
N ASP A 44 -16.49 24.56 -12.31
CA ASP A 44 -15.24 25.15 -12.84
C ASP A 44 -15.59 25.90 -14.15
N PRO A 45 -15.46 27.24 -14.19
CA PRO A 45 -15.86 28.05 -15.34
C PRO A 45 -15.00 27.86 -16.59
N ASP A 46 -13.90 27.10 -16.54
CA ASP A 46 -12.98 26.90 -17.68
C ASP A 46 -13.05 25.50 -18.31
N TYR A 47 -14.10 24.71 -18.05
CA TYR A 47 -14.29 23.42 -18.72
C TYR A 47 -14.95 23.59 -20.11
N THR A 48 -14.16 23.37 -21.17
CA THR A 48 -14.67 23.13 -22.54
C THR A 48 -14.42 21.66 -22.95
N PRO A 49 -15.46 20.87 -23.26
CA PRO A 49 -15.28 19.51 -23.76
C PRO A 49 -14.81 19.54 -25.23
N LEU A 50 -13.66 18.93 -25.52
CA LEU A 50 -13.19 18.68 -26.88
C LEU A 50 -13.83 17.39 -27.43
N ASN A 51 -14.99 17.53 -28.07
CA ASN A 51 -15.44 16.62 -29.11
C ASN A 51 -14.89 17.10 -30.45
N GLN A 52 -14.06 16.28 -31.11
CA GLN A 52 -13.81 16.39 -32.56
C GLN A 52 -14.04 15.02 -33.19
N GLU A 53 -15.28 14.82 -33.66
CA GLU A 53 -15.57 13.87 -34.72
C GLU A 53 -15.34 14.57 -36.06
N SER A 54 -14.58 13.90 -36.92
CA SER A 54 -14.25 14.31 -38.29
C SER A 54 -15.49 14.27 -39.20
N LYS A 55 -15.68 15.35 -39.96
CA LYS A 55 -16.76 15.56 -40.93
C LYS A 55 -16.76 14.54 -42.08
N GLY A 56 -17.95 14.06 -42.42
CA GLY A 56 -18.27 13.37 -43.67
C GLY A 56 -19.76 13.53 -44.01
N GLU A 57 -20.03 14.48 -44.91
CA GLU A 57 -21.18 14.75 -45.80
C GLU A 57 -22.66 14.55 -45.41
N VAL A 58 -23.45 15.47 -45.95
CA VAL A 58 -24.83 15.88 -45.64
C VAL A 58 -25.86 15.10 -46.45
N SER A 59 -26.97 14.70 -45.81
CA SER A 59 -28.28 14.61 -46.48
C SER A 59 -29.42 14.90 -45.49
N GLN A 60 -30.43 15.62 -45.98
CA GLN A 60 -31.46 16.40 -45.28
C GLN A 60 -32.44 15.60 -44.37
N PRO A 61 -33.14 16.29 -43.43
CA PRO A 61 -33.92 15.64 -42.37
C PRO A 61 -35.33 15.26 -42.81
N ARG A 62 -35.80 14.08 -42.36
CA ARG A 62 -37.24 13.75 -42.32
C ARG A 62 -37.76 13.96 -40.90
N GLU A 63 -38.85 14.71 -40.81
CA GLU A 63 -39.64 14.92 -39.59
C GLU A 63 -40.46 13.67 -39.20
N VAL A 64 -40.89 13.70 -37.93
CA VAL A 64 -42.04 13.03 -37.30
C VAL A 64 -41.73 11.67 -36.61
N PRO A 65 -42.28 11.33 -35.42
CA PRO A 65 -42.90 12.13 -34.34
C PRO A 65 -42.32 11.87 -32.93
N GLN A 66 -42.59 12.80 -32.00
CA GLN A 66 -42.57 12.53 -30.56
C GLN A 66 -43.63 11.45 -30.21
N PRO A 67 -43.31 10.46 -29.35
CA PRO A 67 -44.34 9.68 -28.67
C PRO A 67 -44.68 10.31 -27.32
N SER A 68 -45.99 10.39 -27.15
CA SER A 68 -46.77 10.84 -26.02
C SER A 68 -46.52 10.08 -24.71
N THR A 69 -46.84 10.79 -23.64
CA THR A 69 -47.18 10.27 -22.31
C THR A 69 -48.00 8.98 -22.36
N SER A 70 -47.45 7.89 -21.85
CA SER A 70 -48.25 6.77 -21.35
C SER A 70 -47.61 6.15 -20.10
N THR A 71 -48.42 6.11 -19.06
CA THR A 71 -48.24 5.40 -17.79
C THR A 71 -48.02 3.91 -18.02
N LYS A 72 -47.07 3.28 -17.29
CA LYS A 72 -46.85 1.83 -16.98
C LYS A 72 -45.36 1.48 -17.19
N LYS A 73 -44.64 0.78 -16.32
CA LYS A 73 -44.99 -0.16 -15.26
C LYS A 73 -43.88 -0.12 -14.20
N HIS A 74 -44.28 -0.09 -12.93
CA HIS A 74 -43.44 -0.59 -11.85
C HIS A 74 -42.92 -1.98 -12.20
N LEU A 75 -41.60 -2.15 -12.20
CA LEU A 75 -40.97 -3.47 -12.07
C LEU A 75 -40.97 -3.82 -10.58
N THR A 76 -42.15 -4.17 -10.06
CA THR A 76 -42.29 -4.97 -8.84
C THR A 76 -41.96 -6.41 -9.20
N GLY A 77 -40.96 -7.01 -8.54
CA GLY A 77 -40.63 -8.42 -8.80
C GLY A 77 -39.38 -8.98 -8.14
N GLN A 78 -39.09 -8.65 -6.88
CA GLN A 78 -38.40 -9.52 -5.89
C GLN A 78 -38.38 -8.80 -4.53
N GLU A 79 -39.54 -8.43 -4.01
CA GLU A 79 -39.64 -7.77 -2.70
C GLU A 79 -39.73 -8.83 -1.59
N ASN A 80 -38.71 -8.81 -0.72
CA ASN A 80 -38.58 -9.42 0.60
C ASN A 80 -38.42 -10.95 0.70
N LYS A 81 -37.20 -11.43 0.41
CA LYS A 81 -36.75 -12.78 0.79
C LYS A 81 -36.40 -12.93 2.28
N PHE A 82 -36.20 -11.82 3.00
CA PHE A 82 -35.76 -11.82 4.40
C PHE A 82 -36.87 -11.32 5.33
N SER A 83 -37.02 -11.96 6.49
CA SER A 83 -37.94 -11.56 7.55
C SER A 83 -37.15 -11.32 8.83
N TRP A 84 -37.42 -10.21 9.52
CA TRP A 84 -36.59 -9.74 10.63
C TRP A 84 -37.39 -9.71 11.93
N ARG A 85 -36.81 -10.18 13.04
CA ARG A 85 -37.44 -10.27 14.37
C ARG A 85 -36.61 -9.58 15.43
N LYS A 86 -37.25 -8.96 16.41
CA LYS A 86 -36.59 -8.43 17.61
C LYS A 86 -36.46 -9.56 18.64
N LYS A 87 -35.34 -10.28 18.59
CA LYS A 87 -34.97 -11.34 19.54
C LYS A 87 -33.45 -11.34 19.76
N PRO A 88 -32.93 -11.95 20.84
CA PRO A 88 -31.50 -12.20 20.97
C PRO A 88 -30.96 -13.01 19.79
N PHE A 89 -29.73 -12.73 19.37
CA PHE A 89 -29.03 -13.51 18.37
C PHE A 89 -28.30 -14.67 19.06
N GLU A 90 -28.52 -15.88 18.57
CA GLU A 90 -27.81 -17.07 19.03
C GLU A 90 -26.61 -17.26 18.10
N ALA A 91 -25.41 -16.99 18.61
CA ALA A 91 -24.20 -17.12 17.81
C ALA A 91 -23.96 -18.58 17.41
N PRO A 92 -23.70 -18.87 16.12
CA PRO A 92 -23.32 -20.20 15.69
C PRO A 92 -21.92 -20.58 16.21
N ASP A 93 -21.59 -21.87 16.20
CA ASP A 93 -20.21 -22.30 16.37
C ASP A 93 -19.36 -21.81 15.20
N CYS A 94 -18.55 -20.79 15.49
CA CYS A 94 -17.64 -20.16 14.55
C CYS A 94 -16.17 -20.44 14.86
N THR A 95 -15.88 -21.55 15.58
CA THR A 95 -14.52 -21.98 15.87
C THR A 95 -13.75 -22.19 14.57
N PHE A 96 -12.60 -21.54 14.41
CA PHE A 96 -11.77 -21.67 13.22
C PHE A 96 -11.27 -23.11 13.06
N LYS A 97 -11.40 -23.65 11.84
CA LYS A 97 -11.00 -25.03 11.49
C LYS A 97 -9.91 -25.07 10.42
N GLY A 98 -9.39 -23.91 10.02
CA GLY A 98 -8.28 -23.83 9.10
C GLY A 98 -6.94 -24.15 9.75
N GLU A 99 -5.91 -24.25 8.92
CA GLU A 99 -4.55 -24.52 9.39
C GLU A 99 -4.01 -23.31 10.17
N SER A 100 -3.36 -23.59 11.30
CA SER A 100 -2.58 -22.58 12.00
C SER A 100 -1.27 -22.34 11.25
N VAL A 101 -0.84 -21.07 11.19
CA VAL A 101 0.45 -20.73 10.62
C VAL A 101 1.55 -21.40 11.44
N THR A 102 2.35 -22.24 10.79
CA THR A 102 3.50 -22.89 11.43
C THR A 102 4.69 -21.94 11.45
N PRO A 103 5.43 -21.85 12.57
CA PRO A 103 6.70 -21.12 12.59
C PRO A 103 7.70 -21.80 11.64
N PRO A 104 8.56 -21.04 10.95
CA PRO A 104 9.66 -21.62 10.21
C PRO A 104 10.72 -22.20 11.16
N ASP A 105 11.43 -23.25 10.74
CA ASP A 105 12.51 -23.87 11.54
C ASP A 105 13.62 -22.87 11.88
N GLU A 106 14.00 -22.04 10.89
CA GLU A 106 14.93 -20.93 11.03
C GLU A 106 14.36 -19.70 10.33
N LEU A 107 14.61 -18.51 10.88
CA LEU A 107 14.19 -17.26 10.25
C LEU A 107 14.94 -17.02 8.94
N PRO A 108 14.24 -16.94 7.79
CA PRO A 108 14.83 -16.50 6.55
C PRO A 108 15.38 -15.07 6.65
N THR A 109 16.38 -14.77 5.83
CA THR A 109 16.89 -13.41 5.66
C THR A 109 15.82 -12.49 5.06
N PRO A 110 15.91 -11.16 5.29
CA PRO A 110 14.98 -10.20 4.67
C PRO A 110 14.88 -10.31 3.15
N LEU A 111 16.00 -10.65 2.48
CA LEU A 111 16.02 -10.87 1.04
C LEU A 111 15.25 -12.12 0.64
N GLN A 112 15.34 -13.21 1.41
CA GLN A 112 14.57 -14.42 1.17
C GLN A 112 13.07 -14.16 1.32
N TYR A 113 12.65 -13.43 2.36
CA TYR A 113 11.24 -13.01 2.48
C TYR A 113 10.78 -12.18 1.27
N PHE A 114 11.59 -11.22 0.83
CA PHE A 114 11.27 -10.42 -0.37
C PHE A 114 11.17 -11.28 -1.63
N ARG A 115 12.09 -12.23 -1.81
CA ARG A 115 12.12 -13.14 -2.96
C ARG A 115 10.97 -14.15 -3.00
N ARG A 116 10.25 -14.37 -1.89
CA ARG A 116 8.98 -15.12 -1.91
C ARG A 116 7.91 -14.40 -2.71
N PHE A 117 7.94 -13.07 -2.75
CA PHE A 117 6.94 -12.25 -3.44
C PHE A 117 7.41 -11.76 -4.81
N ILE A 118 8.71 -11.53 -4.96
CA ILE A 118 9.35 -11.16 -6.23
C ILE A 118 10.32 -12.29 -6.62
N THR A 119 9.82 -13.26 -7.38
CA THR A 119 10.57 -14.45 -7.75
C THR A 119 11.58 -14.17 -8.86
N GLU A 120 12.54 -15.07 -9.03
CA GLU A 120 13.51 -15.00 -10.13
C GLU A 120 12.81 -15.05 -11.50
N GLU A 121 11.84 -15.95 -11.66
CA GLU A 121 10.99 -16.07 -12.85
C GLU A 121 10.30 -14.74 -13.23
N MET A 122 9.81 -13.98 -12.23
CA MET A 122 9.21 -12.67 -12.48
C MET A 122 10.21 -11.67 -13.06
N ILE A 123 11.45 -11.68 -12.57
CA ILE A 123 12.51 -10.77 -13.04
C ILE A 123 13.06 -11.22 -14.39
N GLU A 124 13.15 -12.53 -14.65
CA GLU A 124 13.49 -13.10 -15.95
C GLU A 124 12.46 -12.69 -17.02
N SER A 125 11.17 -12.87 -16.74
CA SER A 125 10.10 -12.42 -17.63
C SER A 125 10.17 -10.90 -17.85
N LEU A 126 10.38 -10.11 -16.79
CA LEU A 126 10.56 -8.66 -16.90
C LEU A 126 11.76 -8.29 -17.78
N MET A 127 12.88 -9.02 -17.69
CA MET A 127 14.07 -8.83 -18.51
C MET A 127 13.77 -9.08 -19.98
N GLU A 128 13.17 -10.24 -20.31
CA GLU A 128 12.83 -10.62 -21.67
C GLU A 128 11.90 -9.59 -22.31
N GLN A 129 10.81 -9.24 -21.61
CA GLN A 129 9.81 -8.30 -22.13
C GLN A 129 10.36 -6.87 -22.25
N THR A 130 11.26 -6.45 -21.35
CA THR A 130 11.96 -5.15 -21.43
C THR A 130 12.91 -5.09 -22.62
N ASN A 131 13.67 -6.17 -22.87
CA ASN A 131 14.55 -6.28 -24.03
C ASN A 131 13.74 -6.28 -25.34
N LEU A 132 12.68 -7.07 -25.42
CA LEU A 132 11.80 -7.12 -26.58
C LEU A 132 11.15 -5.75 -26.87
N TYR A 133 10.60 -5.10 -25.84
CA TYR A 133 9.96 -3.80 -25.99
C TYR A 133 10.90 -2.71 -26.53
N SER A 134 12.18 -2.75 -26.15
CA SER A 134 13.17 -1.78 -26.62
C SER A 134 13.38 -1.85 -28.15
N VAL A 135 13.28 -3.04 -28.73
CA VAL A 135 13.34 -3.24 -30.18
C VAL A 135 12.04 -2.80 -30.85
N GLN A 136 10.89 -3.06 -30.21
CA GLN A 136 9.56 -2.70 -30.75
C GLN A 136 9.29 -1.20 -30.81
N THR A 137 9.97 -0.40 -30.00
CA THR A 137 9.66 1.04 -29.82
C THR A 137 10.74 1.99 -30.28
N THR A 138 11.91 1.49 -30.65
CA THR A 138 12.97 2.32 -31.21
C THR A 138 13.00 2.16 -32.72
N ASP A 139 12.97 3.27 -33.46
CA ASP A 139 13.12 3.27 -34.92
C ASP A 139 14.44 2.64 -35.38
N THR A 140 15.41 2.56 -34.47
CA THR A 140 16.73 1.95 -34.69
C THR A 140 16.78 0.45 -34.39
N LEU A 141 15.67 -0.17 -33.95
CA LEU A 141 15.59 -1.59 -33.53
C LEU A 141 16.67 -1.99 -32.51
N LYS A 142 17.03 -1.06 -31.61
CA LYS A 142 18.13 -1.26 -30.66
C LYS A 142 17.63 -1.97 -29.41
N ASN A 143 18.21 -3.14 -29.16
CA ASN A 143 17.99 -3.86 -27.91
C ASN A 143 18.71 -3.15 -26.76
N VAL A 144 17.99 -2.88 -25.67
CA VAL A 144 18.55 -2.30 -24.44
C VAL A 144 19.53 -3.26 -23.74
N ASN A 145 19.46 -4.55 -24.05
CA ASN A 145 20.32 -5.62 -23.56
C ASN A 145 20.49 -5.58 -22.04
N THR A 146 19.36 -5.50 -21.32
CA THR A 146 19.33 -5.59 -19.87
C THR A 146 19.44 -7.03 -19.41
N THR A 147 19.95 -7.22 -18.20
CA THR A 147 20.03 -8.52 -17.53
C THR A 147 19.13 -8.55 -16.29
N VAL A 148 18.83 -9.74 -15.77
CA VAL A 148 18.20 -9.93 -14.45
C VAL A 148 18.94 -9.12 -13.39
N LYS A 149 20.28 -9.13 -13.40
CA LYS A 149 21.07 -8.41 -12.40
C LYS A 149 20.88 -6.90 -12.44
N GLU A 150 20.81 -6.31 -13.64
CA GLU A 150 20.54 -4.88 -13.77
C GLU A 150 19.14 -4.50 -13.28
N LEU A 151 18.14 -5.36 -13.49
CA LEU A 151 16.78 -5.13 -12.99
C LEU A 151 16.68 -5.27 -11.47
N GLU A 152 17.39 -6.23 -10.87
CA GLU A 152 17.51 -6.31 -9.41
C GLU A 152 18.14 -5.03 -8.83
N ILE A 153 19.22 -4.54 -9.46
CA ILE A 153 19.86 -3.28 -9.07
C ILE A 153 18.88 -2.11 -9.20
N LEU A 154 18.09 -2.06 -10.29
CA LEU A 154 17.08 -1.04 -10.51
C LEU A 154 16.00 -1.04 -9.41
N ILE A 155 15.51 -2.21 -9.02
CA ILE A 155 14.56 -2.38 -7.92
C ILE A 155 15.20 -1.95 -6.58
N GLY A 156 16.43 -2.39 -6.30
CA GLY A 156 17.17 -1.99 -5.10
C GLY A 156 17.38 -0.48 -5.01
N MET A 157 17.70 0.16 -6.14
CA MET A 157 17.78 1.62 -6.23
C MET A 157 16.44 2.28 -5.95
N TYR A 158 15.32 1.77 -6.48
CA TYR A 158 13.99 2.29 -6.18
C TYR A 158 13.66 2.24 -4.69
N LEU A 159 13.91 1.10 -4.04
CA LEU A 159 13.71 0.94 -2.60
C LEU A 159 14.60 1.90 -1.80
N ARG A 160 15.86 2.10 -2.23
CA ARG A 160 16.78 3.05 -1.60
C ARG A 160 16.32 4.50 -1.76
N MET A 161 15.81 4.87 -2.94
CA MET A 161 15.22 6.18 -3.18
C MET A 161 13.99 6.43 -2.31
N GLY A 162 13.27 5.39 -1.92
CA GLY A 162 12.17 5.45 -0.95
C GLY A 162 12.60 5.90 0.45
N LEU A 163 13.81 5.52 0.87
CA LEU A 163 14.40 5.88 2.16
C LEU A 163 15.04 7.27 2.17
N CYS A 164 15.63 7.68 1.05
CA CYS A 164 16.30 8.98 0.91
C CYS A 164 15.67 9.75 -0.25
N GLN A 165 14.47 10.28 -0.04
CA GLN A 165 13.69 10.87 -1.12
C GLN A 165 14.24 12.23 -1.57
N LEU A 166 14.62 12.31 -2.84
CA LEU A 166 14.94 13.58 -3.51
C LEU A 166 13.87 13.98 -4.53
N PRO A 167 13.73 15.29 -4.85
CA PRO A 167 12.64 15.83 -5.68
C PRO A 167 12.51 15.22 -7.08
N GLY A 168 13.56 14.63 -7.64
CA GLY A 168 13.48 13.94 -8.91
C GLY A 168 14.64 12.99 -9.16
N ASN A 169 14.44 12.02 -10.04
CA ASN A 169 15.39 10.92 -10.22
C ASN A 169 16.81 11.39 -10.58
N ARG A 170 16.98 12.50 -11.31
CA ARG A 170 18.30 12.99 -11.73
C ARG A 170 19.16 13.48 -10.56
N THR A 171 18.54 14.00 -9.50
CA THR A 171 19.26 14.65 -8.40
C THR A 171 20.16 13.68 -7.64
N TYR A 172 19.86 12.37 -7.66
CA TYR A 172 20.72 11.37 -7.01
C TYR A 172 22.13 11.28 -7.61
N TRP A 173 22.34 11.75 -8.85
CA TRP A 173 23.63 11.75 -9.54
C TRP A 173 24.32 13.12 -9.58
N GLU A 174 23.64 14.19 -9.17
CA GLU A 174 24.20 15.55 -9.17
C GLU A 174 25.25 15.70 -8.05
N ASN A 175 26.30 16.48 -8.29
CA ASN A 175 27.47 16.55 -7.40
C ASN A 175 27.10 16.87 -5.93
N ASN A 176 26.19 17.82 -5.71
CA ASN A 176 25.83 18.28 -4.36
C ASN A 176 24.82 17.37 -3.63
N THR A 177 24.03 16.61 -4.39
CA THR A 177 22.98 15.73 -3.85
C THR A 177 23.27 14.25 -4.15
N ARG A 178 24.53 13.94 -4.48
CA ARG A 178 24.95 12.61 -4.90
C ARG A 178 24.67 11.61 -3.79
N CYS A 179 23.85 10.61 -4.08
CA CYS A 179 23.65 9.47 -3.19
C CYS A 179 24.48 8.30 -3.71
N ALA A 180 25.64 8.02 -3.10
CA ALA A 180 26.54 6.94 -3.51
C ALA A 180 25.81 5.59 -3.66
N MET A 181 24.94 5.25 -2.71
CA MET A 181 24.13 4.02 -2.71
C MET A 181 23.11 3.91 -3.86
N VAL A 182 22.94 4.97 -4.66
CA VAL A 182 22.17 4.95 -5.91
C VAL A 182 23.12 5.15 -7.08
N ALA A 183 23.89 6.23 -7.06
CA ALA A 183 24.65 6.72 -8.19
C ALA A 183 25.89 5.90 -8.55
N ASP A 184 26.42 5.10 -7.61
CA ASP A 184 27.58 4.24 -7.85
C ASP A 184 27.17 2.87 -8.42
N ASN A 185 25.90 2.48 -8.28
CA ASN A 185 25.39 1.19 -8.78
C ASN A 185 25.05 1.19 -10.27
N MET A 186 24.62 2.34 -10.81
CA MET A 186 24.24 2.47 -12.21
C MET A 186 24.41 3.92 -12.67
N SER A 187 24.86 4.11 -13.92
CA SER A 187 24.94 5.46 -14.48
C SER A 187 23.54 6.07 -14.65
N ARG A 188 23.43 7.40 -14.51
CA ARG A 188 22.16 8.12 -14.68
C ARG A 188 21.49 7.80 -16.02
N ASN A 189 22.28 7.75 -17.09
CA ASN A 189 21.77 7.51 -18.44
C ASN A 189 21.27 6.07 -18.56
N ARG A 190 22.01 5.07 -18.07
CA ARG A 190 21.56 3.67 -18.08
C ARG A 190 20.26 3.49 -17.29
N PHE A 191 20.18 4.08 -16.10
CA PHE A 191 18.97 4.09 -15.28
C PHE A 191 17.77 4.68 -16.03
N GLN A 192 17.94 5.81 -16.71
CA GLN A 192 16.88 6.42 -17.52
C GLN A 192 16.48 5.57 -18.73
N THR A 193 17.44 4.97 -19.42
CA THR A 193 17.18 4.06 -20.53
C THR A 193 16.36 2.86 -20.07
N LEU A 194 16.74 2.21 -18.95
CA LEU A 194 15.96 1.11 -18.39
C LEU A 194 14.54 1.54 -18.01
N LEU A 195 14.37 2.66 -17.30
CA LEU A 195 13.03 3.16 -16.95
C LEU A 195 12.16 3.47 -18.17
N ALA A 196 12.76 3.88 -19.30
CA ALA A 196 12.05 4.13 -20.54
C ALA A 196 11.67 2.82 -21.26
N SER A 197 12.47 1.75 -21.10
CA SER A 197 12.27 0.46 -21.75
C SER A 197 11.50 -0.57 -20.92
N LEU A 198 11.32 -0.39 -19.60
CA LEU A 198 10.61 -1.37 -18.74
C LEU A 198 9.26 -1.79 -19.33
N HIS A 199 9.03 -3.09 -19.50
CA HIS A 199 7.79 -3.62 -20.08
C HIS A 199 7.50 -5.05 -19.62
N PHE A 200 6.25 -5.52 -19.77
CA PHE A 200 5.77 -6.74 -19.09
C PHE A 200 5.00 -7.71 -19.99
N ALA A 201 4.80 -7.38 -21.28
CA ALA A 201 4.08 -8.21 -22.24
C ALA A 201 4.55 -7.91 -23.66
N ASP A 202 4.40 -8.87 -24.56
CA ASP A 202 4.69 -8.64 -25.98
C ASP A 202 3.56 -7.80 -26.61
N ASN A 203 3.88 -6.64 -27.19
CA ASN A 203 2.89 -5.80 -27.86
C ASN A 203 2.38 -6.38 -29.19
N THR A 204 3.14 -7.29 -29.80
CA THR A 204 2.82 -7.90 -31.10
C THR A 204 1.95 -9.15 -30.97
N ASP A 205 1.97 -9.79 -29.79
CA ASP A 205 1.12 -10.94 -29.50
C ASP A 205 -0.31 -10.48 -29.20
N SER A 206 -1.22 -10.81 -30.13
CA SER A 206 -2.64 -10.49 -30.02
C SER A 206 -3.34 -11.30 -28.92
N SER A 207 -2.80 -12.46 -28.53
CA SER A 207 -3.39 -13.29 -27.47
C SER A 207 -3.37 -12.61 -26.09
N ASN A 208 -2.42 -11.68 -25.89
CA ASN A 208 -2.36 -10.85 -24.69
C ASN A 208 -3.55 -9.89 -24.59
N ARG A 209 -4.22 -9.55 -25.70
CA ARG A 209 -5.30 -8.55 -25.75
C ARG A 209 -6.67 -9.20 -25.69
N GLN A 210 -6.94 -9.90 -24.60
CA GLN A 210 -8.26 -10.46 -24.35
C GLN A 210 -9.32 -9.35 -24.28
N GLU A 211 -10.49 -9.62 -24.86
CA GLU A 211 -11.59 -8.67 -24.85
C GLU A 211 -11.99 -8.33 -23.40
N GLY A 212 -11.95 -7.04 -23.07
CA GLY A 212 -12.27 -6.55 -21.73
C GLY A 212 -11.09 -6.42 -20.76
N ASP A 213 -9.93 -7.03 -21.02
CA ASP A 213 -8.72 -6.84 -20.18
C ASP A 213 -8.01 -5.54 -20.57
N LYS A 214 -8.27 -4.48 -19.80
CA LYS A 214 -7.62 -3.18 -19.96
C LYS A 214 -6.22 -3.15 -19.33
N CYS A 215 -5.91 -4.14 -18.49
CA CYS A 215 -4.63 -4.31 -17.81
C CYS A 215 -3.64 -5.22 -18.55
N TRP A 216 -3.95 -5.67 -19.76
CA TRP A 216 -3.11 -6.61 -20.54
C TRP A 216 -1.61 -6.28 -20.58
N LYS A 217 -1.23 -4.99 -20.59
CA LYS A 217 0.18 -4.55 -20.62
C LYS A 217 1.01 -4.89 -19.38
N ILE A 218 0.35 -5.25 -18.28
CA ILE A 218 0.98 -5.62 -17.02
C ILE A 218 0.35 -6.88 -16.40
N ARG A 219 -0.66 -7.45 -17.06
CA ARG A 219 -1.37 -8.66 -16.61
C ARG A 219 -0.41 -9.80 -16.23
N PRO A 220 0.59 -10.17 -17.05
CA PRO A 220 1.49 -11.27 -16.68
C PRO A 220 2.20 -11.03 -15.34
N TRP A 221 2.71 -9.82 -15.13
CA TRP A 221 3.36 -9.44 -13.87
C TRP A 221 2.38 -9.48 -12.68
N LEU A 222 1.17 -8.94 -12.85
CA LEU A 222 0.16 -8.94 -11.77
C LEU A 222 -0.27 -10.35 -11.40
N ASP A 223 -0.44 -11.24 -12.37
CA ASP A 223 -0.86 -12.63 -12.13
C ASP A 223 0.24 -13.42 -11.42
N MET A 224 1.51 -13.26 -11.83
CA MET A 224 2.65 -13.87 -11.12
C MET A 224 2.78 -13.35 -9.68
N PHE A 225 2.60 -12.04 -9.47
CA PHE A 225 2.64 -11.45 -8.13
C PHE A 225 1.46 -11.92 -7.27
N ARG A 226 0.25 -11.94 -7.83
CA ARG A 226 -0.95 -12.46 -7.16
C ARG A 226 -0.76 -13.91 -6.74
N LYS A 227 -0.19 -14.76 -7.60
CA LYS A 227 0.16 -16.14 -7.26
C LYS A 227 0.99 -16.20 -5.97
N GLN A 228 2.01 -15.37 -5.82
CA GLN A 228 2.83 -15.35 -4.59
C GLN A 228 2.05 -14.87 -3.34
N CYS A 229 1.07 -13.98 -3.51
CA CYS A 229 0.22 -13.55 -2.41
C CYS A 229 -0.72 -14.68 -1.95
N LEU A 230 -1.20 -15.51 -2.89
CA LEU A 230 -2.08 -16.64 -2.62
C LEU A 230 -1.40 -17.80 -1.89
N GLU A 231 -0.06 -17.90 -1.96
CA GLU A 231 0.73 -18.87 -1.18
C GLU A 231 0.78 -18.53 0.32
N ILE A 232 0.32 -17.34 0.73
CA ILE A 232 0.21 -16.99 2.14
C ILE A 232 -0.96 -17.76 2.74
N THR A 233 -0.68 -18.61 3.73
CA THR A 233 -1.71 -19.25 4.56
C THR A 233 -2.63 -18.17 5.16
N PRO A 234 -3.92 -18.13 4.79
CA PRO A 234 -4.85 -17.15 5.32
C PRO A 234 -5.08 -17.36 6.81
N GLU A 235 -5.12 -16.26 7.57
CA GLU A 235 -5.49 -16.27 8.99
C GLU A 235 -7.01 -16.30 9.13
N GLU A 236 -7.52 -16.59 10.34
CA GLU A 236 -8.97 -16.62 10.64
C GLU A 236 -9.67 -15.32 10.23
N TYR A 237 -9.09 -14.18 10.58
CA TYR A 237 -9.68 -12.85 10.39
C TYR A 237 -9.11 -12.14 9.16
N ASN A 238 -10.00 -11.78 8.24
CA ASN A 238 -9.66 -11.17 6.96
C ASN A 238 -10.43 -9.87 6.74
N SER A 239 -9.78 -8.81 6.29
CA SER A 239 -10.42 -7.56 5.89
C SER A 239 -10.41 -7.40 4.38
N ILE A 240 -11.52 -6.93 3.80
CA ILE A 240 -11.63 -6.54 2.39
C ILE A 240 -11.93 -5.05 2.30
N ASP A 241 -11.13 -4.35 1.51
CA ASP A 241 -11.31 -2.93 1.23
C ASP A 241 -10.65 -2.53 -0.10
N GLU A 242 -10.78 -1.25 -0.48
CA GLU A 242 -10.03 -0.65 -1.57
C GLU A 242 -8.76 0.10 -1.16
N GLN A 243 -7.72 -0.11 -1.96
CA GLN A 243 -6.46 0.63 -1.98
C GLN A 243 -6.40 1.53 -3.22
N MET A 244 -5.80 2.73 -3.07
CA MET A 244 -5.65 3.70 -4.15
C MET A 244 -4.19 3.91 -4.55
N VAL A 245 -3.88 3.64 -5.81
CA VAL A 245 -2.58 3.95 -6.42
C VAL A 245 -2.64 5.32 -7.07
N SER A 246 -2.08 6.34 -6.43
CA SER A 246 -2.13 7.71 -6.95
C SER A 246 -1.57 7.83 -8.37
N PHE A 247 -2.39 8.38 -9.27
CA PHE A 247 -2.01 8.66 -10.65
C PHE A 247 -2.84 9.83 -11.19
N ARG A 248 -2.15 10.90 -11.60
CA ARG A 248 -2.79 12.13 -12.12
C ARG A 248 -2.74 12.24 -13.65
N GLY A 249 -2.08 11.31 -14.34
CA GLY A 249 -2.03 11.33 -15.80
C GLY A 249 -3.42 11.13 -16.41
N THR A 250 -3.65 11.66 -17.62
CA THR A 250 -4.93 11.53 -18.33
C THR A 250 -5.00 10.29 -19.22
N ARG A 251 -3.84 9.71 -19.56
CA ARG A 251 -3.71 8.59 -20.49
C ARG A 251 -3.73 7.25 -19.75
N SER A 252 -4.89 6.85 -19.24
CA SER A 252 -5.13 5.50 -18.75
C SER A 252 -6.61 5.10 -18.91
N PRO A 253 -6.90 3.89 -19.39
CA PRO A 253 -8.28 3.42 -19.58
C PRO A 253 -8.99 2.99 -18.28
N ILE A 254 -8.26 2.92 -17.15
CA ILE A 254 -8.74 2.41 -15.86
C ILE A 254 -8.66 3.42 -14.72
N ARG A 255 -8.27 4.67 -15.01
CA ARG A 255 -8.18 5.73 -13.99
C ARG A 255 -9.53 6.01 -13.36
N GLN A 256 -9.57 6.04 -12.03
CA GLN A 256 -10.76 6.32 -11.23
C GLN A 256 -10.61 7.61 -10.42
N TYR A 257 -11.76 8.16 -10.03
CA TYR A 257 -11.88 9.24 -9.05
C TYR A 257 -12.61 8.73 -7.81
N VAL A 258 -12.02 8.92 -6.63
CA VAL A 258 -12.60 8.54 -5.33
C VAL A 258 -12.54 9.75 -4.39
N LYS A 259 -13.65 10.49 -4.28
CA LYS A 259 -13.76 11.78 -3.57
C LYS A 259 -13.22 11.73 -2.13
N SER A 260 -13.42 10.62 -1.42
CA SER A 260 -13.10 10.47 0.00
C SER A 260 -11.62 10.13 0.30
N LYS A 261 -10.81 9.78 -0.71
CA LYS A 261 -9.41 9.38 -0.48
C LYS A 261 -8.47 10.59 -0.60
N PRO A 262 -7.37 10.66 0.19
CA PRO A 262 -6.43 11.81 0.18
C PRO A 262 -5.83 12.13 -1.20
N HIS A 263 -5.70 11.12 -2.04
CA HIS A 263 -5.33 11.24 -3.44
C HIS A 263 -6.46 10.67 -4.28
N PRO A 264 -7.43 11.50 -4.69
CA PRO A 264 -8.69 11.00 -5.23
C PRO A 264 -8.54 10.43 -6.64
N TRP A 265 -7.52 10.87 -7.39
CA TRP A 265 -7.21 10.34 -8.73
C TRP A 265 -6.17 9.22 -8.68
N GLY A 266 -6.52 8.06 -9.23
CA GLY A 266 -5.61 6.92 -9.25
C GLY A 266 -6.18 5.65 -9.86
N PHE A 267 -5.51 4.53 -9.60
CA PHE A 267 -6.02 3.19 -9.87
C PHE A 267 -6.56 2.59 -8.58
N LYS A 268 -7.75 2.01 -8.66
CA LYS A 268 -8.37 1.31 -7.54
C LYS A 268 -7.94 -0.16 -7.56
N ILE A 269 -7.52 -0.67 -6.41
CA ILE A 269 -7.22 -2.08 -6.18
C ILE A 269 -8.15 -2.54 -5.08
N TRP A 270 -8.87 -3.65 -5.28
CA TRP A 270 -9.57 -4.34 -4.22
C TRP A 270 -8.63 -5.35 -3.59
N ALA A 271 -8.52 -5.37 -2.27
CA ALA A 271 -7.55 -6.18 -1.56
C ALA A 271 -8.23 -6.97 -0.44
N ARG A 272 -7.80 -8.22 -0.25
CA ARG A 272 -8.07 -9.02 0.94
C ARG A 272 -6.77 -9.16 1.72
N CYS A 273 -6.76 -8.63 2.94
CA CYS A 273 -5.64 -8.74 3.87
C CYS A 273 -6.02 -9.51 5.13
N THR A 274 -5.04 -10.06 5.82
CA THR A 274 -5.20 -10.44 7.24
C THR A 274 -5.50 -9.20 8.09
N SER A 275 -6.02 -9.38 9.31
CA SER A 275 -6.20 -8.27 10.26
C SER A 275 -4.88 -7.55 10.60
N THR A 276 -3.75 -8.24 10.46
CA THR A 276 -2.39 -7.69 10.65
C THR A 276 -1.83 -6.97 9.41
N GLY A 277 -2.58 -6.94 8.31
CA GLY A 277 -2.27 -6.20 7.09
C GLY A 277 -1.46 -6.96 6.03
N ILE A 278 -1.27 -8.27 6.18
CA ILE A 278 -0.61 -9.09 5.14
C ILE A 278 -1.57 -9.25 3.96
N LEU A 279 -1.16 -8.87 2.74
CA LEU A 279 -1.97 -9.00 1.54
C LEU A 279 -2.02 -10.45 1.07
N CYS A 280 -3.21 -11.05 1.08
CA CYS A 280 -3.46 -12.43 0.65
C CYS A 280 -3.98 -12.53 -0.78
N ASP A 281 -4.87 -11.62 -1.19
CA ASP A 281 -5.42 -11.60 -2.56
C ASP A 281 -5.74 -10.16 -2.97
N PHE A 282 -5.70 -9.88 -4.27
CA PHE A 282 -6.08 -8.57 -4.81
C PHE A 282 -6.60 -8.65 -6.24
N GLN A 283 -7.31 -7.61 -6.64
CA GLN A 283 -7.77 -7.41 -8.01
C GLN A 283 -7.70 -5.92 -8.38
N VAL A 284 -7.08 -5.62 -9.52
CA VAL A 284 -7.08 -4.26 -10.08
C VAL A 284 -8.46 -3.98 -10.68
N TYR A 285 -9.06 -2.85 -10.32
CA TYR A 285 -10.34 -2.45 -10.89
C TYR A 285 -10.14 -1.81 -12.27
N GLU A 286 -10.80 -2.39 -13.27
CA GLU A 286 -10.70 -1.97 -14.67
C GLU A 286 -11.92 -1.19 -15.16
N GLY A 287 -12.84 -0.85 -14.26
CA GLY A 287 -14.13 -0.26 -14.59
C GLY A 287 -15.26 -1.30 -14.59
N GLY A 288 -16.50 -0.82 -14.48
CA GLY A 288 -17.68 -1.69 -14.45
C GLY A 288 -17.97 -2.30 -15.82
N THR A 289 -18.42 -3.56 -15.83
CA THR A 289 -18.91 -4.25 -17.04
C THR A 289 -20.35 -3.86 -17.42
N GLY A 290 -21.02 -3.06 -16.57
CA GLY A 290 -22.43 -2.70 -16.71
C GLY A 290 -23.41 -3.83 -16.35
N LYS A 291 -22.93 -5.06 -16.16
CA LYS A 291 -23.76 -6.20 -15.74
C LYS A 291 -24.14 -6.04 -14.27
N ARG A 292 -25.45 -6.08 -13.98
CA ARG A 292 -25.97 -6.07 -12.61
C ARG A 292 -26.16 -7.51 -12.14
N THR A 293 -25.39 -7.91 -11.15
CA THR A 293 -25.58 -9.17 -10.43
C THR A 293 -26.53 -8.99 -9.26
N THR A 294 -26.97 -10.11 -8.68
CA THR A 294 -27.80 -10.13 -7.47
C THR A 294 -27.12 -9.46 -6.27
N PHE A 295 -25.78 -9.53 -6.18
CA PHE A 295 -25.01 -8.97 -5.06
C PHE A 295 -24.58 -7.52 -5.30
N GLY A 296 -24.53 -7.10 -6.57
CA GLY A 296 -23.95 -5.84 -7.00
C GLY A 296 -22.42 -5.88 -6.99
N MET A 297 -21.80 -4.84 -7.55
CA MET A 297 -20.34 -4.80 -7.76
C MET A 297 -19.53 -5.09 -6.49
N GLY A 298 -19.89 -4.47 -5.36
CA GLY A 298 -19.18 -4.72 -4.09
C GLY A 298 -19.30 -6.17 -3.62
N GLY A 299 -20.49 -6.77 -3.71
CA GLY A 299 -20.67 -8.16 -3.33
C GLY A 299 -19.94 -9.14 -4.25
N ASP A 300 -19.93 -8.88 -5.56
CA ASP A 300 -19.19 -9.70 -6.53
C ASP A 300 -17.68 -9.70 -6.22
N VAL A 301 -17.14 -8.54 -5.83
CA VAL A 301 -15.74 -8.38 -5.43
C VAL A 301 -15.42 -9.22 -4.20
N VAL A 302 -16.29 -9.16 -3.17
CA VAL A 302 -16.10 -9.98 -1.96
C VAL A 302 -16.14 -11.46 -2.31
N LEU A 303 -17.12 -11.90 -3.09
CA LEU A 303 -17.21 -13.31 -3.51
C LEU A 303 -15.94 -13.73 -4.25
N LYS A 304 -15.46 -12.89 -5.18
CA LYS A 304 -14.25 -13.16 -5.97
C LYS A 304 -13.00 -13.28 -5.10
N LEU A 305 -12.76 -12.34 -4.19
CA LEU A 305 -11.60 -12.35 -3.29
C LEU A 305 -11.69 -13.48 -2.24
N CYS A 306 -12.89 -13.96 -1.94
CA CYS A 306 -13.13 -15.10 -1.05
C CYS A 306 -13.09 -16.44 -1.79
N GLU A 307 -13.06 -16.52 -3.13
CA GLU A 307 -12.89 -17.80 -3.85
C GLU A 307 -11.60 -18.53 -3.44
N THR A 308 -10.58 -17.76 -3.05
CA THR A 308 -9.27 -18.27 -2.61
C THR A 308 -9.22 -18.63 -1.12
N LEU A 309 -10.33 -18.47 -0.40
CA LEU A 309 -10.50 -19.01 0.95
C LEU A 309 -11.11 -20.41 0.87
N PRO A 310 -10.45 -21.45 1.43
CA PRO A 310 -11.03 -22.77 1.51
C PRO A 310 -12.39 -22.76 2.24
N PRO A 311 -13.45 -23.33 1.64
CA PRO A 311 -14.74 -23.43 2.31
C PRO A 311 -14.66 -24.38 3.49
N GLY A 312 -15.58 -24.25 4.45
CA GLY A 312 -15.68 -25.19 5.57
C GLY A 312 -14.76 -24.92 6.76
N GLN A 313 -13.94 -23.87 6.69
CA GLN A 313 -12.90 -23.58 7.69
C GLN A 313 -13.28 -22.47 8.69
N ASN A 314 -14.48 -21.90 8.57
CA ASN A 314 -14.99 -20.84 9.47
C ASN A 314 -14.15 -19.54 9.44
N TYR A 315 -13.61 -19.16 8.28
CA TYR A 315 -12.99 -17.83 8.09
C TYR A 315 -13.97 -16.71 8.42
N LYS A 316 -13.48 -15.60 8.96
CA LYS A 316 -14.25 -14.39 9.28
C LYS A 316 -13.79 -13.23 8.41
N VAL A 317 -14.71 -12.69 7.61
CA VAL A 317 -14.44 -11.61 6.65
C VAL A 317 -15.11 -10.31 7.10
N PHE A 318 -14.34 -9.23 7.10
CA PHE A 318 -14.76 -7.89 7.48
C PHE A 318 -14.68 -6.96 6.29
N ALA A 319 -15.72 -6.15 6.04
CA ALA A 319 -15.68 -5.17 4.95
C ALA A 319 -16.55 -3.94 5.20
N ASP A 320 -16.32 -2.90 4.42
CA ASP A 320 -17.06 -1.65 4.50
C ASP A 320 -18.49 -1.74 3.90
N ASN A 321 -19.14 -0.58 3.80
CA ASN A 321 -20.51 -0.47 3.31
C ASN A 321 -20.68 -0.53 1.79
N LEU A 322 -19.60 -0.35 1.02
CA LEU A 322 -19.59 -0.58 -0.42
C LEU A 322 -19.79 -2.07 -0.72
N PHE A 323 -19.27 -2.92 0.15
CA PHE A 323 -19.23 -4.37 -0.04
C PHE A 323 -20.42 -5.11 0.61
N SER A 324 -21.15 -4.51 1.55
CA SER A 324 -22.10 -5.23 2.42
C SER A 324 -23.53 -5.34 1.84
N SER A 325 -24.14 -6.53 1.96
CA SER A 325 -25.58 -6.76 1.76
C SER A 325 -26.06 -8.09 2.37
N ALA A 326 -27.32 -8.20 2.76
CA ALA A 326 -27.87 -9.45 3.32
C ALA A 326 -27.75 -10.68 2.37
N PRO A 327 -28.03 -10.57 1.05
CA PRO A 327 -27.81 -11.68 0.12
C PRO A 327 -26.36 -12.17 0.09
N LEU A 328 -25.37 -11.27 0.15
CA LEU A 328 -23.95 -11.64 0.20
C LEU A 328 -23.61 -12.40 1.48
N VAL A 329 -24.11 -11.94 2.63
CA VAL A 329 -23.87 -12.58 3.93
C VAL A 329 -24.38 -14.02 3.91
N LEU A 330 -25.57 -14.25 3.35
CA LEU A 330 -26.15 -15.58 3.23
C LEU A 330 -25.32 -16.48 2.28
N GLU A 331 -24.85 -15.95 1.16
CA GLU A 331 -24.02 -16.68 0.18
C GLU A 331 -22.68 -17.13 0.79
N LEU A 332 -22.00 -16.25 1.53
CA LEU A 332 -20.76 -16.59 2.23
C LEU A 332 -21.00 -17.62 3.35
N LEU A 333 -22.12 -17.50 4.07
CA LEU A 333 -22.48 -18.45 5.12
C LEU A 333 -22.70 -19.88 4.57
N GLN A 334 -23.27 -20.03 3.36
CA GLN A 334 -23.38 -21.33 2.69
C GLN A 334 -22.02 -21.99 2.41
N ARG A 335 -20.96 -21.19 2.29
CA ARG A 335 -19.58 -21.64 2.13
C ARG A 335 -18.84 -21.83 3.46
N GLN A 336 -19.53 -21.64 4.59
CA GLN A 336 -18.97 -21.58 5.94
C GLN A 336 -17.87 -20.52 6.06
N ILE A 337 -18.13 -19.36 5.45
CA ILE A 337 -17.35 -18.13 5.64
C ILE A 337 -18.27 -17.13 6.35
N PHE A 338 -17.89 -16.75 7.56
CA PHE A 338 -18.60 -15.75 8.33
C PHE A 338 -18.25 -14.34 7.85
N TYR A 339 -19.20 -13.43 7.98
CA TYR A 339 -19.05 -12.06 7.49
C TYR A 339 -19.52 -11.07 8.52
N THR A 340 -18.84 -9.92 8.63
CA THR A 340 -19.31 -8.75 9.38
C THR A 340 -18.98 -7.48 8.60
N GLY A 341 -19.96 -6.62 8.35
CA GLY A 341 -19.71 -5.39 7.60
C GLY A 341 -20.67 -4.27 7.92
N THR A 342 -20.25 -3.04 7.66
CA THR A 342 -21.12 -1.87 7.83
C THR A 342 -22.17 -1.85 6.75
N LEU A 343 -23.43 -1.55 7.09
CA LEU A 343 -24.55 -1.60 6.16
C LEU A 343 -25.17 -0.21 5.98
N ARG A 344 -25.40 0.19 4.73
CA ARG A 344 -26.10 1.46 4.43
C ARG A 344 -27.58 1.34 4.77
N SER A 345 -28.18 2.45 5.20
CA SER A 345 -29.61 2.53 5.55
C SER A 345 -30.55 2.14 4.40
N ASN A 346 -30.13 2.36 3.15
CA ASN A 346 -30.89 1.95 1.95
C ASN A 346 -30.65 0.49 1.53
N ARG A 347 -29.87 -0.29 2.29
CA ARG A 347 -29.49 -1.69 1.99
C ARG A 347 -29.94 -2.67 3.07
N LEU A 348 -30.95 -2.30 3.85
CA LEU A 348 -31.46 -3.06 5.01
C LEU A 348 -32.31 -4.29 4.65
N SER A 349 -32.60 -4.56 3.37
CA SER A 349 -33.35 -5.75 2.93
C SER A 349 -34.65 -5.99 3.71
N GLY A 350 -35.44 -4.92 3.90
CA GLY A 350 -36.73 -4.97 4.63
C GLY A 350 -36.61 -4.92 6.16
N CYS A 351 -35.40 -4.83 6.72
CA CYS A 351 -35.20 -4.69 8.16
C CYS A 351 -35.62 -3.31 8.66
N GLN A 352 -36.58 -3.27 9.58
CA GLN A 352 -37.04 -2.05 10.24
C GLN A 352 -36.33 -1.85 11.58
N LEU A 353 -35.48 -0.83 11.64
CA LEU A 353 -34.71 -0.41 12.82
C LEU A 353 -35.23 0.93 13.33
N GLU A 354 -34.94 1.25 14.59
CA GLU A 354 -35.17 2.57 15.16
C GLU A 354 -34.48 3.68 14.33
N ASP A 355 -35.17 4.81 14.15
CA ASP A 355 -34.64 5.97 13.44
C ASP A 355 -33.53 6.67 14.25
N ASP A 356 -32.68 7.44 13.57
CA ASP A 356 -31.52 8.07 14.22
C ASP A 356 -31.89 9.04 15.33
N LYS A 357 -33.03 9.74 15.23
CA LYS A 357 -33.44 10.71 16.25
C LYS A 357 -33.91 9.97 17.50
N SER A 358 -34.72 8.93 17.35
CA SER A 358 -35.19 8.11 18.47
C SER A 358 -34.04 7.39 19.17
N LEU A 359 -33.09 6.84 18.40
CA LEU A 359 -31.92 6.19 18.98
C LEU A 359 -31.00 7.21 19.69
N ALA A 360 -30.76 8.37 19.10
CA ALA A 360 -29.96 9.43 19.72
C ALA A 360 -30.56 9.92 21.06
N LYS A 361 -31.90 10.00 21.17
CA LYS A 361 -32.58 10.35 22.43
C LYS A 361 -32.33 9.36 23.57
N ARG A 362 -32.04 8.09 23.25
CA ARG A 362 -31.67 7.07 24.25
C ARG A 362 -30.22 7.21 24.74
N GLY A 363 -29.46 8.14 24.15
CA GLY A 363 -28.09 8.46 24.54
C GLY A 363 -27.02 7.66 23.80
N ARG A 364 -25.77 8.09 23.97
CA ARG A 364 -24.58 7.39 23.43
C ARG A 364 -24.48 5.99 24.03
N GLY A 365 -24.19 5.01 23.19
CA GLY A 365 -24.14 3.60 23.55
C GLY A 365 -25.45 2.85 23.36
N SER A 366 -26.53 3.56 22.99
CA SER A 366 -27.80 2.91 22.66
C SER A 366 -27.72 2.13 21.34
N PHE A 367 -28.52 1.08 21.24
CA PHE A 367 -28.60 0.25 20.05
C PHE A 367 -30.01 -0.28 19.81
N ASP A 368 -30.25 -0.70 18.57
CA ASP A 368 -31.39 -1.51 18.15
C ASP A 368 -30.91 -2.67 17.28
N ALA A 369 -31.49 -3.85 17.46
CA ALA A 369 -31.04 -5.07 16.80
C ALA A 369 -32.22 -5.88 16.25
N ARG A 370 -31.99 -6.52 15.10
CA ARG A 370 -32.91 -7.47 14.48
C ARG A 370 -32.14 -8.71 14.07
N VAL A 371 -32.79 -9.85 14.21
CA VAL A 371 -32.28 -11.16 13.79
C VAL A 371 -33.15 -11.66 12.66
N GLU A 372 -32.53 -12.18 11.61
CA GLU A 372 -33.22 -12.82 10.50
C GLU A 372 -34.05 -14.03 11.04
N LYS A 373 -35.20 -14.31 10.44
CA LYS A 373 -36.20 -15.28 10.94
C LYS A 373 -35.60 -16.65 11.21
N GLU A 374 -34.71 -17.13 10.34
CA GLU A 374 -34.03 -18.42 10.45
C GLU A 374 -32.81 -18.35 11.39
N GLY A 375 -32.45 -17.17 11.90
CA GLY A 375 -31.30 -16.97 12.78
C GLY A 375 -29.97 -16.94 12.02
N SER A 376 -29.99 -16.82 10.69
CA SER A 376 -28.78 -16.86 9.85
C SER A 376 -27.86 -15.66 10.02
N MET A 377 -28.40 -14.51 10.42
CA MET A 377 -27.65 -13.26 10.59
C MET A 377 -28.40 -12.27 11.48
N ALA A 378 -27.67 -11.27 11.97
CA ALA A 378 -28.20 -10.14 12.72
C ALA A 378 -27.80 -8.81 12.09
N ILE A 379 -28.68 -7.81 12.22
CA ILE A 379 -28.39 -6.40 11.94
C ILE A 379 -28.46 -5.65 13.27
N VAL A 380 -27.40 -4.90 13.58
CA VAL A 380 -27.29 -4.08 14.78
C VAL A 380 -27.01 -2.64 14.38
N LYS A 381 -27.83 -1.72 14.86
CA LYS A 381 -27.62 -0.28 14.76
C LYS A 381 -27.19 0.25 16.11
N TRP A 382 -26.03 0.89 16.17
CA TRP A 382 -25.43 1.44 17.38
C TRP A 382 -25.22 2.93 17.24
N HIS A 383 -25.54 3.69 18.29
CA HIS A 383 -25.40 5.14 18.31
C HIS A 383 -24.25 5.56 19.22
N ASP A 384 -23.24 6.21 18.63
CA ASP A 384 -22.22 6.97 19.36
C ASP A 384 -22.37 8.46 19.05
N ASN A 385 -21.40 9.10 18.39
CA ASN A 385 -21.59 10.48 17.88
C ASN A 385 -22.54 10.50 16.67
N ARG A 386 -22.58 9.40 15.94
CA ARG A 386 -23.48 9.11 14.82
C ARG A 386 -23.88 7.64 14.91
N SER A 387 -25.00 7.31 14.30
CA SER A 387 -25.42 5.92 14.19
C SER A 387 -24.58 5.19 13.14
N VAL A 388 -24.16 3.98 13.45
CA VAL A 388 -23.60 3.01 12.51
C VAL A 388 -24.49 1.78 12.50
N THR A 389 -24.72 1.20 11.32
CA THR A 389 -25.43 -0.07 11.18
C THR A 389 -24.46 -1.13 10.69
N LEU A 390 -24.48 -2.30 11.31
CA LEU A 390 -23.63 -3.45 10.99
C LEU A 390 -24.51 -4.66 10.74
N ILE A 391 -24.08 -5.54 9.84
CA ILE A 391 -24.67 -6.86 9.59
C ILE A 391 -23.62 -7.94 9.84
N SER A 392 -24.01 -9.04 10.47
CA SER A 392 -23.10 -10.17 10.73
C SER A 392 -23.82 -11.52 10.74
N SER A 393 -23.13 -12.57 10.32
CA SER A 393 -23.60 -13.97 10.41
C SER A 393 -23.13 -14.71 11.65
N HIS A 394 -22.29 -14.11 12.52
CA HIS A 394 -21.72 -14.81 13.67
C HIS A 394 -21.68 -14.02 14.98
N THR A 395 -21.89 -12.71 14.94
CA THR A 395 -21.80 -11.83 16.12
C THR A 395 -22.92 -10.80 16.13
N ALA A 396 -23.28 -10.29 17.30
CA ALA A 396 -24.35 -9.29 17.43
C ALA A 396 -24.13 -8.39 18.66
N VAL A 397 -25.10 -8.33 19.58
CA VAL A 397 -25.06 -7.39 20.71
C VAL A 397 -24.15 -7.88 21.82
N GLU A 398 -24.28 -9.14 22.23
CA GLU A 398 -23.59 -9.70 23.40
C GLU A 398 -22.32 -10.48 23.01
N PRO A 399 -21.31 -10.52 23.90
CA PRO A 399 -21.20 -9.75 25.15
C PRO A 399 -20.86 -8.28 24.90
N GLN A 400 -21.55 -7.37 25.60
CA GLN A 400 -21.24 -5.94 25.56
C GLN A 400 -20.00 -5.57 26.40
N ASP A 401 -19.30 -4.53 25.98
CA ASP A 401 -18.24 -3.89 26.77
C ASP A 401 -18.33 -2.36 26.79
N LYS A 402 -17.33 -1.72 27.41
CA LYS A 402 -17.20 -0.26 27.49
C LYS A 402 -16.10 0.20 26.54
N ALA A 403 -16.46 1.08 25.61
CA ALA A 403 -15.51 1.76 24.74
C ALA A 403 -15.16 3.14 25.29
N HIS A 404 -13.87 3.39 25.51
CA HIS A 404 -13.39 4.68 26.00
C HIS A 404 -13.39 5.70 24.85
N ARG A 405 -14.18 6.77 24.98
CA ARG A 405 -14.46 7.70 23.87
C ARG A 405 -14.43 9.15 24.33
N TRP A 406 -13.69 9.98 23.60
CA TRP A 406 -13.74 11.43 23.81
C TRP A 406 -15.13 12.01 23.49
N SER A 407 -15.66 12.81 24.40
CA SER A 407 -16.87 13.61 24.21
C SER A 407 -16.49 15.06 23.97
N LYS A 408 -16.89 15.63 22.83
CA LYS A 408 -16.68 17.06 22.56
C LYS A 408 -17.54 17.97 23.45
N GLN A 409 -18.74 17.49 23.79
CA GLN A 409 -19.69 18.23 24.62
C GLN A 409 -19.20 18.32 26.06
N GLU A 410 -18.77 17.19 26.62
CA GLU A 410 -18.28 17.12 28.01
C GLU A 410 -16.80 17.51 28.13
N LYS A 411 -16.07 17.59 27.01
CA LYS A 411 -14.61 17.75 26.97
C LYS A 411 -13.88 16.76 27.90
N ALA A 412 -14.39 15.53 27.93
CA ALA A 412 -13.90 14.44 28.77
C ALA A 412 -14.03 13.11 28.03
N PHE A 413 -13.30 12.11 28.50
CA PHE A 413 -13.50 10.73 28.05
C PHE A 413 -14.69 10.10 28.77
N LEU A 414 -15.51 9.37 28.02
CA LEU A 414 -16.69 8.67 28.51
C LEU A 414 -16.59 7.18 28.15
N ASP A 415 -17.12 6.34 29.03
CA ASP A 415 -17.25 4.89 28.80
C ASP A 415 -18.61 4.58 28.18
N VAL A 416 -18.60 4.36 26.87
CA VAL A 416 -19.79 4.13 26.07
C VAL A 416 -20.05 2.63 25.95
N ASN A 417 -21.26 2.17 26.27
CA ASN A 417 -21.64 0.76 26.03
C ASN A 417 -21.51 0.45 24.53
N ARG A 418 -20.80 -0.62 24.22
CA ARG A 418 -20.52 -1.04 22.86
C ARG A 418 -20.96 -2.49 22.63
N PRO A 419 -21.83 -2.73 21.64
CA PRO A 419 -22.17 -4.07 21.16
C PRO A 419 -20.94 -4.86 20.68
N HIS A 420 -20.95 -6.18 20.87
CA HIS A 420 -19.84 -7.06 20.49
C HIS A 420 -19.48 -6.95 19.00
N ILE A 421 -20.47 -6.88 18.11
CA ILE A 421 -20.29 -6.68 16.66
C ILE A 421 -19.49 -5.43 16.32
N VAL A 422 -19.63 -4.35 17.11
CA VAL A 422 -18.89 -3.10 16.89
C VAL A 422 -17.43 -3.26 17.34
N LYS A 423 -17.21 -3.95 18.47
CA LYS A 423 -15.86 -4.31 18.92
C LYS A 423 -15.15 -5.11 17.85
N GLU A 424 -15.75 -6.22 17.45
CA GLU A 424 -15.15 -7.17 16.52
C GLU A 424 -14.87 -6.53 15.15
N TYR A 425 -15.83 -5.75 14.63
CA TYR A 425 -15.61 -4.99 13.41
C TYR A 425 -14.41 -4.05 13.52
N ASN A 426 -14.32 -3.24 14.60
CA ASN A 426 -13.19 -2.32 14.74
C ASN A 426 -11.86 -3.07 14.89
N THR A 427 -11.83 -4.20 15.60
CA THR A 427 -10.61 -4.99 15.83
C THR A 427 -10.03 -5.59 14.56
N PHE A 428 -10.89 -6.10 13.65
CA PHE A 428 -10.42 -6.89 12.51
C PHE A 428 -10.58 -6.21 11.15
N MET A 429 -11.34 -5.12 11.08
CA MET A 429 -11.31 -4.21 9.94
C MET A 429 -10.00 -3.40 9.95
N GLY A 430 -9.53 -2.96 8.79
CA GLY A 430 -8.38 -2.05 8.68
C GLY A 430 -7.06 -2.69 8.22
N GLY A 431 -7.01 -3.99 7.98
CA GLY A 431 -5.82 -4.65 7.43
C GLY A 431 -5.33 -4.02 6.11
N VAL A 432 -6.25 -3.61 5.24
CA VAL A 432 -5.92 -2.87 4.00
C VAL A 432 -5.36 -1.47 4.30
N ASP A 433 -5.91 -0.74 5.27
CA ASP A 433 -5.39 0.58 5.68
C ASP A 433 -3.99 0.47 6.30
N LEU A 434 -3.68 -0.63 7.01
CA LEU A 434 -2.36 -0.89 7.59
C LEU A 434 -1.29 -1.02 6.51
N ILE A 435 -1.54 -1.81 5.46
CA ILE A 435 -0.60 -1.94 4.35
C ILE A 435 -0.47 -0.63 3.56
N ASP A 436 -1.57 0.10 3.35
CA ASP A 436 -1.56 1.45 2.75
C ASP A 436 -0.67 2.42 3.53
N GLY A 437 -0.83 2.43 4.85
CA GLY A 437 -0.02 3.24 5.75
C GLY A 437 1.46 2.88 5.70
N CYS A 438 1.80 1.59 5.61
CA CYS A 438 3.19 1.13 5.50
C CYS A 438 3.81 1.58 4.17
N ILE A 439 3.08 1.45 3.06
CA ILE A 439 3.54 1.87 1.73
C ILE A 439 3.74 3.38 1.67
N ALA A 440 2.79 4.17 2.18
CA ALA A 440 2.81 5.63 2.09
C ALA A 440 4.08 6.26 2.69
N ARG A 441 4.69 5.62 3.70
CA ARG A 441 5.90 6.11 4.37
C ARG A 441 7.17 6.04 3.51
N TYR A 442 7.28 5.01 2.67
CA TYR A 442 8.53 4.69 1.98
C TYR A 442 8.41 4.67 0.45
N LYS A 443 7.20 4.84 -0.10
CA LYS A 443 6.98 4.81 -1.54
C LYS A 443 7.63 6.01 -2.22
N TYR A 444 8.63 5.74 -3.06
CA TYR A 444 9.17 6.75 -3.97
C TYR A 444 8.26 6.93 -5.19
N ASN A 445 8.02 8.18 -5.58
CA ASN A 445 7.13 8.52 -6.69
C ASN A 445 7.88 8.56 -8.03
N MET A 446 8.04 7.40 -8.66
CA MET A 446 8.63 7.30 -10.00
C MET A 446 7.67 7.81 -11.07
N ARG A 447 7.89 9.04 -11.56
CA ARG A 447 7.01 9.64 -12.58
C ARG A 447 7.18 8.95 -13.93
N SER A 448 6.06 8.62 -14.58
CA SER A 448 6.03 8.01 -15.92
C SER A 448 4.81 8.46 -16.71
N ARG A 449 4.93 8.53 -18.04
CA ARG A 449 3.78 8.69 -18.95
C ARG A 449 3.03 7.38 -19.19
N ARG A 450 3.67 6.24 -18.88
CA ARG A 450 3.13 4.89 -19.06
C ARG A 450 2.44 4.49 -17.75
N TRP A 451 1.11 4.45 -17.77
CA TRP A 451 0.28 4.33 -16.57
C TRP A 451 0.56 3.04 -15.78
N TYR A 452 0.79 1.92 -16.47
CA TYR A 452 0.99 0.61 -15.85
C TYR A 452 2.28 0.52 -15.01
N ILE A 453 3.26 1.40 -15.26
CA ILE A 453 4.49 1.48 -14.44
C ILE A 453 4.19 1.84 -12.98
N TYR A 454 3.10 2.56 -12.71
CA TYR A 454 2.69 2.90 -11.34
C TYR A 454 2.17 1.67 -10.59
N LEU A 455 1.48 0.75 -11.27
CA LEU A 455 1.05 -0.52 -10.68
C LEU A 455 2.26 -1.43 -10.40
N PHE A 456 3.23 -1.46 -11.31
CA PHE A 456 4.49 -2.18 -11.08
C PHE A 456 5.21 -1.70 -9.82
N TRP A 457 5.54 -0.42 -9.72
CA TRP A 457 6.23 0.10 -8.52
C TRP A 457 5.41 -0.07 -7.24
N HIS A 458 4.08 -0.02 -7.36
CA HIS A 458 3.22 -0.29 -6.22
C HIS A 458 3.27 -1.77 -5.79
N SER A 459 3.29 -2.72 -6.73
CA SER A 459 3.46 -4.15 -6.42
C SER A 459 4.81 -4.46 -5.77
N ILE A 460 5.88 -3.76 -6.15
CA ILE A 460 7.18 -3.86 -5.45
C ILE A 460 7.06 -3.42 -3.98
N MET A 461 6.30 -2.35 -3.71
CA MET A 461 6.05 -1.90 -2.35
C MET A 461 5.15 -2.86 -1.56
N LEU A 462 4.10 -3.40 -2.20
CA LEU A 462 3.26 -4.46 -1.61
C LEU A 462 4.11 -5.69 -1.24
N ALA A 463 4.97 -6.15 -2.13
CA ALA A 463 5.90 -7.26 -1.88
C ALA A 463 6.84 -6.98 -0.70
N LEU A 464 7.40 -5.77 -0.61
CA LEU A 464 8.25 -5.36 0.51
C LEU A 464 7.50 -5.37 1.84
N VAL A 465 6.28 -4.83 1.87
CA VAL A 465 5.48 -4.78 3.10
C VAL A 465 5.01 -6.19 3.50
N ASN A 466 4.56 -7.01 2.55
CA ASN A 466 4.23 -8.41 2.80
C ASN A 466 5.43 -9.19 3.37
N ALA A 467 6.62 -9.01 2.79
CA ALA A 467 7.85 -9.61 3.30
C ALA A 467 8.12 -9.19 4.75
N TRP A 468 7.99 -7.90 5.05
CA TRP A 468 8.17 -7.37 6.40
C TRP A 468 7.15 -7.90 7.40
N LEU A 469 5.86 -7.91 7.05
CA LEU A 469 4.79 -8.36 7.94
C LEU A 469 4.86 -9.88 8.18
N THR A 470 5.20 -10.66 7.16
CA THR A 470 5.43 -12.10 7.31
C THR A 470 6.64 -12.37 8.21
N TYR A 471 7.75 -11.65 8.02
CA TYR A 471 8.92 -11.74 8.91
C TYR A 471 8.55 -11.42 10.37
N ARG A 472 7.77 -10.36 10.61
CA ARG A 472 7.31 -10.00 11.96
C ARG A 472 6.44 -11.08 12.59
N ARG A 473 5.53 -11.67 11.80
CA ARG A 473 4.69 -12.78 12.25
C ARG A 473 5.55 -13.97 12.68
N ASP A 474 6.50 -14.36 11.85
CA ASP A 474 7.38 -15.50 12.13
C ASP A 474 8.28 -15.23 13.35
N CYS A 475 8.77 -13.99 13.53
CA CYS A 475 9.48 -13.59 14.76
C CYS A 475 8.60 -13.74 16.01
N LYS A 476 7.32 -13.31 15.94
CA LYS A 476 6.36 -13.44 17.05
C LYS A 476 6.13 -14.92 17.37
N LEU A 477 5.96 -15.77 16.36
CA LEU A 477 5.78 -17.22 16.54
C LEU A 477 7.01 -17.91 17.14
N LEU A 478 8.21 -17.46 16.80
CA LEU A 478 9.48 -17.97 17.35
C LEU A 478 9.89 -17.32 18.69
N GLY A 479 9.11 -16.38 19.21
CA GLY A 479 9.46 -15.63 20.42
C GLY A 479 10.69 -14.72 20.27
N GLN A 480 11.13 -14.46 19.04
CA GLN A 480 12.27 -13.58 18.77
C GLN A 480 11.80 -12.12 18.71
N ARG A 481 12.49 -11.23 19.44
CA ARG A 481 12.25 -9.78 19.41
C ARG A 481 13.42 -9.07 18.75
N GLY A 482 13.14 -8.15 17.82
CA GLY A 482 14.15 -7.26 17.26
C GLY A 482 14.06 -7.05 15.76
N ARG A 483 14.87 -6.12 15.25
CA ARG A 483 15.08 -5.88 13.81
C ARG A 483 15.91 -7.05 13.24
N PRO A 484 15.71 -7.49 11.98
CA PRO A 484 16.57 -8.50 11.38
C PRO A 484 18.02 -8.05 11.51
N SER A 485 18.85 -8.85 12.18
CA SER A 485 20.27 -8.56 12.25
C SER A 485 20.85 -8.63 10.84
N LEU A 486 21.71 -7.66 10.49
CA LEU A 486 22.50 -7.71 9.26
C LEU A 486 23.61 -8.77 9.32
N ASP A 487 23.64 -9.61 10.37
CA ASP A 487 24.59 -10.72 10.56
C ASP A 487 24.40 -11.89 9.57
N SER A 488 23.95 -11.61 8.34
CA SER A 488 24.21 -12.53 7.25
C SER A 488 25.70 -12.51 6.97
N LYS A 489 26.35 -13.67 7.13
CA LYS A 489 27.70 -14.00 6.64
C LYS A 489 27.78 -13.95 5.11
N THR A 490 27.36 -12.85 4.49
CA THR A 490 27.60 -12.60 3.07
C THR A 490 29.03 -12.08 2.97
N PRO A 491 29.92 -12.73 2.18
CA PRO A 491 31.24 -12.17 1.95
C PRO A 491 31.05 -10.79 1.33
N SER A 492 31.52 -9.76 2.05
CA SER A 492 31.52 -8.40 1.54
C SER A 492 32.20 -8.39 0.17
N PRO A 493 31.64 -7.71 -0.85
CA PRO A 493 32.35 -7.52 -2.10
C PRO A 493 33.75 -6.95 -1.79
N PRO A 494 34.81 -7.42 -2.48
CA PRO A 494 36.16 -7.01 -2.19
C PRO A 494 36.23 -5.49 -2.21
N ALA A 495 36.74 -4.92 -1.11
CA ALA A 495 36.89 -3.48 -0.97
C ALA A 495 37.64 -2.95 -2.20
N PRO A 496 37.21 -1.83 -2.80
CA PRO A 496 37.96 -1.22 -3.88
C PRO A 496 39.41 -1.00 -3.39
N PRO A 497 40.43 -1.26 -4.24
CA PRO A 497 41.81 -1.16 -3.83
C PRO A 497 42.04 0.20 -3.19
N LYS A 498 42.51 0.21 -1.94
CA LYS A 498 42.88 1.44 -1.24
C LYS A 498 43.84 2.18 -2.16
N ARG A 499 43.48 3.40 -2.59
CA ARG A 499 44.46 4.30 -3.21
C ARG A 499 45.58 4.49 -2.21
N VAL A 500 46.71 3.83 -2.46
CA VAL A 500 47.95 4.06 -1.74
C VAL A 500 48.31 5.51 -2.03
N ARG A 501 48.15 6.39 -1.05
CA ARG A 501 48.82 7.69 -1.12
C ARG A 501 50.30 7.36 -1.01
N VAL A 502 51.00 7.42 -2.14
CA VAL A 502 52.46 7.37 -2.15
C VAL A 502 52.91 8.60 -1.36
N GLY A 503 53.38 8.38 -0.12
CA GLY A 503 54.03 9.44 0.64
C GLY A 503 55.29 9.89 -0.08
N VAL A 504 55.71 11.13 0.16
CA VAL A 504 57.02 11.60 -0.31
C VAL A 504 58.09 10.63 0.22
N PRO A 505 58.92 10.04 -0.64
CA PRO A 505 59.89 9.03 -0.22
C PRO A 505 60.95 9.60 0.72
N ASP A 506 61.55 8.72 1.53
CA ASP A 506 62.42 9.13 2.64
C ASP A 506 63.70 9.84 2.18
N ASP A 507 64.18 9.57 0.97
CA ASP A 507 65.29 10.29 0.34
C ASP A 507 64.98 11.78 0.18
N VAL A 508 63.79 12.13 -0.30
CA VAL A 508 63.32 13.52 -0.43
C VAL A 508 62.98 14.12 0.94
N ARG A 509 62.50 13.31 1.88
CA ARG A 509 62.19 13.75 3.24
C ARG A 509 63.46 14.12 4.01
N LEU A 510 64.54 13.34 3.85
CA LEU A 510 65.74 13.41 4.67
C LEU A 510 66.93 14.15 4.04
N ASP A 511 66.80 14.68 2.82
CA ASP A 511 67.92 15.29 2.07
C ASP A 511 68.48 16.61 2.62
N GLN A 512 67.90 17.16 3.69
CA GLN A 512 68.32 18.40 4.36
C GLN A 512 68.29 19.66 3.48
N VAL A 513 67.68 19.61 2.30
CA VAL A 513 67.65 20.73 1.36
C VAL A 513 66.22 21.24 1.18
N ALA A 514 66.01 22.56 1.24
CA ALA A 514 64.75 23.22 0.89
C ALA A 514 63.50 22.73 1.67
N HIS A 515 63.63 22.41 2.96
CA HIS A 515 62.49 22.11 3.85
C HIS A 515 62.00 23.38 4.55
N TRP A 516 61.08 24.11 3.92
CA TRP A 516 60.59 25.40 4.42
C TRP A 516 59.26 25.26 5.17
N PRO A 517 59.13 25.83 6.38
CA PRO A 517 57.86 25.85 7.10
C PRO A 517 56.89 26.87 6.48
N VAL A 518 55.73 26.40 6.03
CA VAL A 518 54.64 27.24 5.51
C VAL A 518 53.38 27.09 6.36
N LYS A 519 52.56 28.15 6.43
CA LYS A 519 51.27 28.07 7.13
C LYS A 519 50.24 27.35 6.28
N CYS A 520 49.54 26.38 6.85
CA CYS A 520 48.42 25.70 6.22
C CYS A 520 47.11 25.91 6.99
N ALA A 521 45.98 25.81 6.28
CA ALA A 521 44.65 25.91 6.89
C ALA A 521 44.33 24.74 7.84
N LYS A 522 45.03 23.61 7.72
CA LYS A 522 44.82 22.43 8.56
C LYS A 522 45.54 22.60 9.90
N ARG A 523 44.79 22.54 10.99
CA ARG A 523 45.35 22.44 12.35
C ARG A 523 45.48 20.97 12.71
N GLY A 524 46.68 20.55 13.11
CA GLY A 524 46.91 19.16 13.48
C GLY A 524 48.07 19.01 14.44
N ARG A 525 48.26 17.79 14.94
CA ARG A 525 49.34 17.48 15.88
C ARG A 525 50.66 17.44 15.14
N CYS A 526 51.71 18.02 15.71
CA CYS A 526 53.07 17.84 15.20
C CYS A 526 53.39 16.34 15.09
N LYS A 527 53.85 15.88 13.92
CA LYS A 527 54.22 14.45 13.76
C LYS A 527 55.45 14.05 14.57
N ILE A 528 56.24 15.02 15.04
CA ILE A 528 57.53 14.80 15.69
C ILE A 528 57.38 14.79 17.21
N CYS A 529 57.10 15.94 17.83
CA CYS A 529 56.96 16.02 19.28
C CYS A 529 55.61 15.50 19.81
N LYS A 530 54.66 15.20 18.91
CA LYS A 530 53.29 14.77 19.23
C LYS A 530 52.54 15.70 20.21
N THR A 531 53.08 16.89 20.47
CA THR A 531 52.51 17.92 21.34
C THR A 531 52.22 19.17 20.51
N ASN A 532 51.16 19.87 20.91
CA ASN A 532 50.59 21.06 20.30
C ASN A 532 50.00 20.91 18.88
N ALA A 533 48.89 21.63 18.71
CA ALA A 533 48.11 21.70 17.49
C ALA A 533 48.68 22.82 16.60
N THR A 534 49.62 22.46 15.72
CA THR A 534 50.31 23.35 14.79
C THR A 534 49.49 23.57 13.52
N THR A 535 49.65 24.75 12.91
CA THR A 535 49.16 25.10 11.58
C THR A 535 50.31 25.30 10.60
N THR A 536 51.50 24.79 10.93
CA THR A 536 52.70 24.88 10.10
C THR A 536 53.02 23.51 9.52
N VAL A 537 53.26 23.46 8.21
CA VAL A 537 53.61 22.27 7.44
C VAL A 537 54.91 22.52 6.66
N CYS A 538 55.72 21.49 6.43
CA CYS A 538 56.83 21.60 5.49
C CYS A 538 56.30 21.60 4.05
N GLU A 539 56.66 22.61 3.26
CA GLU A 539 56.26 22.73 1.85
C GLU A 539 56.69 21.52 1.01
N LYS A 540 57.85 20.93 1.31
CA LYS A 540 58.46 19.86 0.52
C LYS A 540 57.92 18.47 0.83
N CYS A 541 57.60 18.17 2.09
CA CYS A 541 57.21 16.83 2.52
C CYS A 541 55.78 16.72 3.09
N ASP A 542 55.03 17.82 3.14
CA ASP A 542 53.64 17.90 3.64
C ASP A 542 53.48 17.37 5.09
N VAL A 543 54.52 17.53 5.91
CA VAL A 543 54.54 17.10 7.32
C VAL A 543 54.24 18.27 8.25
N LEU A 544 53.22 18.13 9.10
CA LEU A 544 52.86 19.12 10.13
C LEU A 544 53.92 19.19 11.24
N CYS A 545 54.55 20.35 11.38
CA CYS A 545 55.68 20.58 12.27
C CYS A 545 55.80 22.09 12.61
N PRO A 546 55.88 22.51 13.89
CA PRO A 546 56.16 23.89 14.28
C PRO A 546 57.54 24.37 13.80
N VAL A 547 57.73 25.69 13.66
CA VAL A 547 59.02 26.29 13.20
C VAL A 547 60.20 25.87 14.08
N GLU A 548 59.99 25.76 15.39
CA GLU A 548 61.01 25.31 16.36
C GLU A 548 61.46 23.85 16.12
N CYS A 549 60.59 23.03 15.52
CA CYS A 549 60.88 21.66 15.11
C CYS A 549 61.33 21.58 13.64
N SER A 550 61.00 22.57 12.80
CA SER A 550 61.36 22.55 11.37
C SER A 550 62.85 22.75 11.12
N VAL A 551 63.52 23.55 11.96
CA VAL A 551 64.98 23.81 11.85
C VAL A 551 65.83 22.61 12.29
N ARG A 552 65.26 21.63 13.02
CA ARG A 552 65.98 20.47 13.54
C ARG A 552 65.62 19.11 12.93
N THR A 553 64.47 18.91 12.26
CA THR A 553 63.91 17.54 12.17
C THR A 553 63.02 17.18 10.97
N CYS A 554 63.20 17.75 9.77
CA CYS A 554 62.76 16.99 8.56
C CYS A 554 63.73 15.86 8.19
N THR A 555 64.93 15.87 8.77
CA THR A 555 66.11 15.08 8.39
C THR A 555 66.43 13.90 9.30
N LYS A 556 65.48 13.50 10.16
CA LYS A 556 65.54 12.28 10.97
C LYS A 556 64.36 11.34 10.73
#